data_AF-A0A075FXL6-F1
#
_entry.id   AF-A0A075FXL6-F1
#
_cell.length_a   1.000
_cell.length_b   1.000
_cell.length_c   1.000
_cell.angle_alpha   90.00
_cell.angle_beta   90.00
_cell.angle_gamma   90.00
#
_symmetry.space_group_name_H-M   'P 1'
#
loop_
_entity.id
_entity.type
_entity.pdbx_description
1 polymer ?
#
loop_
_entity_poly.entity_id
_entity_poly.type
_entity_poly.pdbx_seq_one_letter_code
_entity_poly.pdbx_strand_id
1 'polypeptide(L)' 'MSAKRDYYEVLGVSKDTQLNEIKSQYRKLALKFHPDRNKSSEAAEHFKEISEAYAVLSDTKNVSFMINMVMLA' A
#
# COMPACT_ATOMS: atom_id res chain seq x y z
N MET A 1 -9.81 21.71 -5.49
CA MET A 1 -10.12 20.69 -6.51
C MET A 1 -9.92 19.33 -5.86
N SER A 2 -11.03 18.61 -5.67
CA SER A 2 -11.19 17.22 -5.20
C SER A 2 -10.22 16.70 -4.11
N ALA A 3 -10.65 16.83 -2.84
CA ALA A 3 -10.06 16.18 -1.66
C ALA A 3 -10.34 14.66 -1.65
N LYS A 4 -9.99 13.97 -2.74
CA LYS A 4 -10.01 12.52 -2.85
C LYS A 4 -8.55 12.13 -2.72
N ARG A 5 -8.11 11.83 -1.49
CA ARG A 5 -6.71 11.53 -1.16
C ARG A 5 -6.05 10.82 -2.33
N ASP A 6 -5.06 11.45 -2.96
CA ASP A 6 -4.43 10.91 -4.16
C ASP A 6 -3.78 9.58 -3.77
N TYR A 7 -4.44 8.46 -4.05
CA TYR A 7 -3.95 7.12 -3.73
C TYR A 7 -2.55 6.87 -4.31
N TYR A 8 -2.25 7.55 -5.42
CA TYR A 8 -0.93 7.61 -6.03
C TYR A 8 0.11 8.25 -5.12
N GLU A 9 -0.20 9.37 -4.44
CA GLU A 9 0.70 10.00 -3.46
C GLU A 9 0.88 9.14 -2.21
N VAL A 10 -0.19 8.50 -1.73
CA VAL A 10 -0.15 7.57 -0.58
C VAL A 10 0.80 6.40 -0.86
N LEU A 11 0.79 5.89 -2.10
CA LEU A 11 1.67 4.82 -2.57
C LEU A 11 3.05 5.34 -3.04
N GLY A 12 3.25 6.65 -3.11
CA GLY A 12 4.48 7.26 -3.63
C GLY A 12 4.75 6.95 -5.11
N VAL A 13 3.69 6.79 -5.92
CA VAL A 13 3.75 6.47 -7.34
C VAL A 13 3.18 7.61 -8.18
N SER A 14 3.58 7.68 -9.45
CA SER A 14 2.99 8.65 -10.38
C SER A 14 1.60 8.19 -10.84
N LYS A 15 0.77 9.10 -11.32
CA LYS A 15 -0.55 8.77 -11.92
C LYS A 15 -0.41 7.94 -13.20
N ASP A 16 0.73 8.05 -13.87
CA ASP A 16 1.08 7.29 -15.08
C ASP A 16 1.78 5.95 -14.78
N THR A 17 1.92 5.56 -13.51
CA THR A 17 2.62 4.33 -13.13
C THR A 17 1.81 3.08 -13.49
N GLN A 18 2.52 2.04 -13.93
CA GLN A 18 1.94 0.74 -14.24
C GLN A 18 1.63 -0.08 -12.98
N LEU A 19 0.60 -0.94 -13.04
CA LEU A 19 0.22 -1.90 -11.98
C LEU A 19 1.40 -2.69 -11.39
N ASN A 20 2.38 -3.06 -12.22
CA ASN A 20 3.58 -3.78 -11.79
C ASN A 20 4.43 -2.98 -10.79
N GLU A 21 4.53 -1.68 -11.02
CA GLU A 21 5.30 -0.76 -10.19
C GLU A 21 4.52 -0.37 -8.94
N ILE A 22 3.19 -0.23 -9.01
CA ILE A 22 2.31 -0.16 -7.83
C ILE A 22 2.54 -1.37 -6.91
N LYS A 23 2.54 -2.58 -7.46
CA LYS A 23 2.83 -3.83 -6.72
C LYS A 23 4.21 -3.81 -6.05
N SER A 24 5.21 -3.28 -6.75
CA SER A 24 6.58 -3.17 -6.24
C SER A 24 6.67 -2.19 -5.07
N GLN A 25 6.07 -1.00 -5.21
CA GLN A 25 6.05 0.00 -4.15
C GLN A 25 5.24 -0.44 -2.94
N TYR A 26 4.06 -1.05 -3.15
CA TYR A 26 3.26 -1.62 -2.07
C TYR A 26 4.08 -2.59 -1.22
N ARG A 27 4.82 -3.53 -1.85
CA ARG A 27 5.69 -4.47 -1.12
C ARG A 27 6.79 -3.77 -0.32
N LYS A 28 7.44 -2.75 -0.89
CA LYS A 28 8.48 -1.98 -0.19
C LYS A 28 7.92 -1.24 1.02
N LEU A 29 6.75 -0.61 0.87
CA LEU A 29 6.09 0.12 1.94
C LEU A 29 5.59 -0.83 3.03
N ALA A 30 4.99 -1.97 2.65
CA ALA A 30 4.52 -2.99 3.58
C ALA A 30 5.66 -3.55 4.46
N LEU A 31 6.85 -3.76 3.89
CA LEU A 31 8.05 -4.15 4.65
C LEU A 31 8.61 -3.01 5.54
N LYS A 32 8.41 -1.75 5.14
CA LYS A 32 8.87 -0.57 5.90
C LYS A 32 7.97 -0.25 7.09
N PHE A 33 6.66 -0.47 6.93
CA PHE A 33 5.65 -0.29 7.96
C PHE A 33 5.29 -1.59 8.68
N HIS A 34 6.08 -2.65 8.49
CA HIS A 34 5.86 -3.93 9.16
C HIS A 34 5.97 -3.77 10.69
N PRO A 35 5.01 -4.28 11.49
CA PRO A 35 5.01 -4.12 12.95
C PRO A 35 6.24 -4.70 13.64
N ASP A 36 6.91 -5.69 13.04
CA ASP A 36 8.16 -6.25 13.57
C ASP A 36 9.33 -5.25 13.47
N ARG A 37 9.36 -4.44 12.40
CA ARG A 37 10.43 -3.46 12.13
C ARG A 37 10.09 -2.06 12.61
N ASN A 38 8.80 -1.72 12.70
CA ASN A 38 8.32 -0.42 13.11
C ASN A 38 7.19 -0.56 14.12
N LYS A 39 7.52 -0.33 15.40
CA LYS A 39 6.56 -0.42 16.52
C LYS A 39 5.75 0.87 16.72
N SER A 40 5.79 1.81 15.78
CA SER A 40 4.99 3.04 15.86
C SER A 40 3.52 2.75 15.53
N SER A 41 2.62 3.31 16.34
CA SER A 41 1.16 3.29 16.10
C SER A 41 0.79 3.92 14.74
N GLU A 42 1.61 4.85 14.24
CA GLU A 42 1.43 5.50 12.95
C GLU A 42 1.66 4.55 11.78
N ALA A 43 2.47 3.50 11.96
CA ALA A 43 2.73 2.51 10.91
C ALA A 43 1.46 1.73 10.55
N ALA A 44 0.61 1.46 11.53
CA ALA A 44 -0.67 0.80 11.31
C ALA A 44 -1.65 1.68 10.50
N GLU A 45 -1.68 2.99 10.79
CA GLU A 45 -2.51 3.95 10.03
C GLU A 45 -2.01 4.09 8.60
N HIS A 46 -0.71 4.32 8.40
CA HIS A 46 -0.11 4.40 7.06
C HIS A 46 -0.29 3.11 6.27
N PHE A 47 -0.13 1.94 6.89
CA PHE A 47 -0.34 0.66 6.24
C PHE A 47 -1.78 0.51 5.75
N LYS A 48 -2.76 0.95 6.56
CA LYS A 48 -4.17 0.92 6.20
C LYS A 48 -4.46 1.82 4.99
N GLU A 49 -3.93 3.03 4.96
CA GLU A 49 -4.06 3.96 3.83
C GLU A 49 -3.42 3.41 2.55
N ILE A 50 -2.20 2.87 2.66
CA ILE A 50 -1.47 2.24 1.54
C ILE A 50 -2.24 1.03 1.01
N SER A 51 -2.86 0.24 1.90
CA SER A 51 -3.66 -0.92 1.52
C SER A 51 -4.95 -0.52 0.80
N GLU A 52 -5.63 0.53 1.26
CA GLU A 52 -6.84 1.04 0.62
C GLU A 52 -6.52 1.63 -0.76
N ALA A 53 -5.46 2.43 -0.85
CA ALA A 53 -4.92 2.96 -2.10
C ALA A 53 -4.61 1.85 -3.10
N TYR A 54 -3.92 0.79 -2.64
CA TYR A 54 -3.57 -0.34 -3.48
C TYR A 54 -4.80 -1.15 -3.89
N ALA A 55 -5.77 -1.37 -3.01
CA ALA A 55 -7.00 -2.08 -3.35
C ALA A 55 -7.79 -1.37 -4.46
N VAL A 56 -7.87 -0.04 -4.41
CA VAL A 56 -8.56 0.77 -5.42
C VAL A 56 -7.81 0.79 -6.75
N LEU A 57 -6.48 0.90 -6.74
CA LEU A 57 -5.69 0.97 -7.97
C LEU A 57 -5.43 -0.39 -8.61
N SER A 58 -5.45 -1.48 -7.83
CA SER A 58 -5.03 -2.81 -8.27
C SER A 58 -6.16 -3.74 -8.71
N ASP A 59 -7.37 -3.22 -8.96
CA ASP A 59 -8.63 -3.94 -9.16
C ASP A 59 -8.65 -4.91 -10.38
N THR A 60 -7.81 -5.94 -10.27
CA THR A 60 -7.62 -7.11 -11.12
C THR A 60 -7.33 -8.30 -10.20
N LYS A 61 -8.34 -8.66 -9.41
CA LYS A 61 -8.58 -10.00 -8.83
C LYS A 61 -7.53 -10.67 -7.91
N ASN A 62 -6.37 -10.10 -7.61
CA ASN A 62 -5.25 -10.86 -7.00
C ASN A 62 -4.60 -10.28 -5.73
N VAL A 63 -5.29 -9.45 -4.93
CA VAL A 63 -4.65 -8.72 -3.81
C VAL A 63 -4.95 -9.26 -2.41
N SER A 64 -6.05 -9.97 -2.22
CA SER A 64 -6.43 -10.50 -0.89
C SER A 64 -5.36 -11.42 -0.27
N PHE A 65 -4.53 -12.08 -1.08
CA PHE A 65 -3.49 -12.97 -0.58
C PHE A 65 -2.24 -12.25 -0.04
N MET A 66 -1.89 -11.07 -0.58
CA MET A 66 -0.65 -10.38 -0.23
C MET A 66 -0.72 -9.69 1.14
N ILE A 67 -1.92 -9.23 1.54
CA ILE A 67 -2.11 -8.54 2.82
C ILE A 67 -1.84 -9.49 3.99
N ASN A 68 -2.36 -10.72 3.94
CA ASN A 68 -2.08 -11.72 4.97
C ASN A 68 -0.62 -12.19 4.94
N MET A 69 0.00 -12.29 3.77
CA MET A 69 1.39 -12.74 3.67
C MET A 69 2.37 -11.76 4.33
N VAL A 70 2.14 -10.45 4.22
CA VAL A 70 3.05 -9.46 4.83
C VAL A 70 2.79 -9.28 6.33
N MET A 71 1.62 -9.60 6.87
CA MET A 71 1.39 -9.54 8.33
C MET A 71 1.94 -10.76 9.11
N LEU A 72 2.26 -11.86 8.42
CA LEU A 72 2.58 -13.15 9.04
C LEU A 72 4.08 -13.47 9.14
N ALA A 73 4.98 -12.54 8.81
CA ALA A 73 6.42 -12.75 8.84
C ALA A 73 7.13 -11.66 9.66
#